data_AF-A0A1H3S0E4-F1
#
_entry.id   AF-A0A1H3S0E4-F1
#
_cell.length_a   1.000
_cell.length_b   1.000
_cell.length_c   1.000
_cell.angle_alpha   90.00
_cell.angle_beta   90.00
_cell.angle_gamma   90.00
#
_symmetry.space_group_name_H-M   'P 1'
#
loop_
_entity.id
_entity.type
_entity.pdbx_description
1 polymer ?
#
loop_
_entity_poly.entity_id
_entity_poly.type
_entity_poly.pdbx_seq_one_letter_code
_entity_poly.pdbx_strand_id
1 'polypeptide(L)' 'MKKHKNCQSCGMPFSKDENGGGTEKNGEKSTTYCSHCYENEKFALPHITVGEMKQLVENKLERWKNS' A
#
# COMPACT_ATOMS: atom_id res chain seq x y z
N MET A 1 1.57 -17.97 6.55
CA MET A 1 1.92 -16.53 6.56
C MET A 1 0.70 -15.75 7.04
N LYS A 2 0.89 -14.73 7.89
CA LYS A 2 -0.23 -13.98 8.49
C LYS A 2 -0.71 -12.93 7.49
N LYS A 3 -1.93 -13.08 6.97
CA LYS A 3 -2.51 -12.13 6.02
C LYS A 3 -2.96 -10.87 6.76
N HIS A 4 -2.43 -9.72 6.37
CA HIS A 4 -2.84 -8.44 6.96
C HIS A 4 -4.17 -7.97 6.34
N LYS A 5 -5.00 -7.28 7.12
CA LYS A 5 -6.23 -6.64 6.62
C LYS A 5 -5.95 -5.29 5.94
N ASN A 6 -4.80 -4.70 6.26
CA ASN A 6 -4.36 -3.39 5.83
C ASN A 6 -2.91 -3.44 5.36
N CYS A 7 -2.58 -2.65 4.34
CA CYS A 7 -1.22 -2.44 3.87
C CYS A 7 -0.33 -1.96 5.02
N GLN A 8 0.79 -2.65 5.26
CA GLN A 8 1.74 -2.28 6.31
C GLN A 8 2.57 -1.04 5.99
N SER A 9 2.53 -0.56 4.74
CA SER A 9 3.26 0.65 4.32
C SER A 9 2.41 1.91 4.46
N CYS A 10 1.16 1.90 3.96
CA CYS A 10 0.31 3.09 3.91
C CYS A 10 -1.00 2.98 4.73
N GLY A 11 -1.24 1.86 5.40
CA GLY A 11 -2.46 1.64 6.21
C GLY A 11 -3.74 1.37 5.40
N MET A 12 -3.69 1.45 4.07
CA MET A 12 -4.85 1.25 3.20
C MET A 12 -5.45 -0.16 3.39
N PRO A 13 -6.78 -0.29 3.61
CA PRO A 13 -7.44 -1.60 3.65
C PRO A 13 -7.32 -2.30 2.30
N PHE A 14 -7.00 -3.60 2.29
CA PHE A 14 -6.94 -4.36 1.04
C PHE A 14 -8.29 -4.48 0.33
N SER A 15 -9.40 -4.36 1.05
CA SER A 15 -10.75 -4.29 0.47
C SER A 15 -11.00 -3.03 -0.37
N LYS A 16 -10.15 -2.01 -0.22
CA LYS A 16 -10.16 -0.77 -0.99
C LYS A 16 -9.07 -0.72 -2.05
N ASP A 17 -8.29 -1.79 -2.19
CA ASP A 17 -7.30 -1.95 -3.26
C ASP A 17 -7.99 -2.61 -4.45
N GLU A 18 -8.08 -1.92 -5.59
CA GLU A 18 -8.69 -2.43 -6.81
C GLU A 18 -8.02 -3.72 -7.30
N ASN A 19 -6.73 -3.87 -7.02
CA ASN A 19 -5.95 -5.05 -7.38
C ASN A 19 -5.88 -6.10 -6.26
N GLY A 20 -6.52 -5.87 -5.11
CA GLY A 20 -6.58 -6.79 -3.98
C GLY A 20 -5.23 -7.08 -3.28
N GLY A 21 -4.19 -6.30 -3.58
CA GLY A 21 -2.84 -6.45 -3.06
C GLY A 21 -1.77 -6.16 -4.13
N GLY A 22 -0.56 -5.88 -3.66
CA GLY A 22 0.64 -5.77 -4.49
C GLY A 22 1.06 -7.11 -5.08
N THR A 23 2.16 -7.15 -5.80
CA THR A 23 2.67 -8.38 -6.43
C THR A 23 4.11 -8.67 -6.05
N GLU A 24 4.40 -9.94 -5.80
CA GLU A 24 5.76 -10.47 -5.70
C GLU A 24 6.33 -10.70 -7.11
N LYS A 25 7.62 -11.00 -7.23
CA LYS A 25 8.29 -11.20 -8.53
C LYS A 25 7.72 -12.33 -9.38
N ASN A 26 7.12 -13.34 -8.75
CA ASN A 26 6.45 -14.45 -9.42
C ASN A 26 5.00 -14.12 -9.83
N GLY A 27 4.52 -12.90 -9.58
CA GLY A 27 3.16 -12.46 -9.85
C GLY A 27 2.14 -12.83 -8.76
N GLU A 28 2.55 -13.52 -7.69
CA GLU A 28 1.66 -13.79 -6.56
C GLU A 28 1.30 -12.51 -5.82
N LYS A 29 0.11 -12.48 -5.22
CA LYS A 29 -0.37 -11.32 -4.48
C LYS A 29 0.33 -11.20 -3.13
N SER A 30 0.86 -10.01 -2.87
CA SER A 30 1.43 -9.68 -1.57
C SER A 30 0.32 -9.62 -0.52
N THR A 31 0.53 -10.31 0.60
CA THR A 31 -0.40 -10.30 1.75
C THR A 31 -0.09 -9.21 2.77
N THR A 32 0.92 -8.39 2.48
CA THR A 32 1.50 -7.39 3.39
C THR A 32 1.36 -5.96 2.83
N TYR A 33 1.48 -5.78 1.51
CA TYR A 33 1.47 -4.47 0.87
C TYR A 33 0.43 -4.38 -0.26
N CYS A 34 -0.21 -3.21 -0.39
CA CYS A 34 -1.16 -2.94 -1.47
C CYS A 34 -0.48 -2.62 -2.80
N SER A 35 -1.24 -2.68 -3.89
CA SER A 35 -0.75 -2.46 -5.25
C SER A 35 -0.16 -1.09 -5.50
N HIS A 36 -0.62 -0.06 -4.78
CA HIS A 36 -0.04 1.28 -4.90
C HIS A 36 1.31 1.44 -4.22
N CYS A 37 1.63 0.60 -3.23
CA CYS A 37 2.86 0.70 -2.46
C CYS A 37 3.93 -0.26 -2.96
N TYR A 38 3.52 -1.40 -3.52
CA TYR A 38 4.43 -2.50 -3.84
C TYR A 38 3.94 -3.29 -5.05
N GLU A 39 4.82 -3.46 -6.03
CA GLU A 39 4.55 -4.22 -7.25
C GLU A 39 5.85 -4.85 -7.77
N ASN A 40 5.76 -6.10 -8.23
CA ASN A 40 6.87 -6.85 -8.83
C ASN A 40 8.13 -6.85 -7.94
N GLU A 41 7.94 -7.11 -6.63
CA GLU A 41 9.01 -7.12 -5.62
C GLU A 41 9.67 -5.75 -5.36
N LYS A 42 9.02 -4.66 -5.76
CA LYS A 42 9.56 -3.30 -5.62
C LYS A 42 8.55 -2.37 -4.97
N PHE A 43 9.03 -1.54 -4.06
CA PHE A 43 8.24 -0.42 -3.57
C PHE A 43 8.14 0.66 -4.63
N ALA A 44 6.95 1.25 -4.78
CA ALA A 44 6.73 2.37 -5.68
C ALA A 44 7.57 3.61 -5.28
N LEU A 45 7.85 3.75 -3.97
CA LEU A 45 8.63 4.84 -3.41
C LEU A 45 9.71 4.26 -2.48
N PRO A 46 10.83 3.73 -3.00
CA PRO A 46 11.82 2.99 -2.20
C PRO A 46 12.72 3.90 -1.35
N HIS A 47 12.79 5.19 -1.66
CA HIS A 47 13.66 6.17 -0.98
C HIS A 47 12.91 7.12 -0.05
N ILE A 48 11.61 6.92 0.11
CA ILE A 48 10.79 7.78 0.95
C ILE A 48 11.09 7.55 2.43
N THR A 49 11.15 8.62 3.20
CA THR A 49 11.26 8.55 4.65
C THR A 49 9.90 8.23 5.28
N VAL A 50 9.92 7.79 6.55
CA VAL A 50 8.69 7.56 7.32
C VAL A 50 7.84 8.84 7.44
N GLY A 51 8.49 10.01 7.59
CA GLY A 51 7.81 11.30 7.69
C GLY A 51 7.06 11.67 6.41
N GLU A 52 7.72 11.52 5.27
CA GLU A 52 7.10 11.77 3.96
C GLU A 52 5.96 10.78 3.68
N MET A 53 6.12 9.50 4.04
CA MET A 53 5.05 8.52 3.89
C MET A 53 3.83 8.88 4.73
N LYS A 54 4.03 9.38 5.96
CA LYS A 54 2.94 9.87 6.81
C LYS A 54 2.18 11.00 6.13
N GLN A 55 2.88 12.00 5.58
CA GLN A 55 2.25 13.11 4.86
C GLN A 55 1.47 12.63 3.63
N LEU A 56 1.99 11.67 2.86
CA LEU A 56 1.28 11.09 1.72
C LEU A 56 -0.03 10.41 2.14
N VAL A 57 0.00 9.65 3.23
CA VAL A 57 -1.18 8.97 3.76
C VAL A 57 -2.20 9.99 4.28
N GLU A 58 -1.77 11.01 5.02
CA GLU A 58 -2.63 12.09 5.52
C GLU A 58 -3.36 12.79 4.35
N ASN A 59 -2.62 13.21 3.32
CA ASN A 59 -3.18 13.85 2.13
C ASN A 59 -4.20 12.94 1.41
N LYS A 60 -3.94 11.62 1.35
CA LYS A 60 -4.85 10.66 0.74
C LYS A 60 -6.13 10.50 1.55
N LEU A 61 -6.03 10.48 2.88
CA LEU A 61 -7.18 10.40 3.79
C LEU A 61 -8.04 11.66 3.71
N GLU A 62 -7.45 12.85 3.61
CA GLU A 62 -8.21 14.10 3.43
C GLU A 62 -8.99 14.11 2.12
N ARG A 63 -8.37 13.68 1.02
CA ARG A 63 -9.06 13.52 -0.27
C ARG A 63 -10.24 12.56 -0.18
N TRP A 64 -10.12 11.47 0.60
CA TRP A 64 -11.21 10.53 0.80
C TRP A 64 -12.33 11.05 1.71
N LYS A 65 -12.04 11.97 2.65
CA LYS A 65 -13.08 12.62 3.46
C LYS A 65 -13.92 13.60 2.66
N ASN A 66 -13.33 14.18 1.62
CA ASN A 66 -13.95 15.19 0.76
C ASN A 66 -14.52 14.62 -0.56
N SER A 67 -14.60 13.29 -0.68
CA SER A 67 -15.16 12.57 -1.84
C SER A 67 -16.39 11.78 -1.46
#